data_AF-A0A7S0XBN9-F1
#
_entry.id   AF-A0A7S0XBN9-F1
#
_cell.length_a   1.000
_cell.length_b   1.000
_cell.length_c   1.000
_cell.angle_alpha   90.00
_cell.angle_beta   90.00
_cell.angle_gamma   90.00
#
_symmetry.space_group_name_H-M   'P 1'
#
loop_
_entity.id
_entity.type
_entity.pdbx_description
1 polymer ?
#
loop_
_entity_poly.entity_id
_entity_poly.type
_entity_poly.pdbx_seq_one_letter_code
_entity_poly.pdbx_strand_id
1 'polypeptide(L)'
;HLEAMACLVAAGADVNASDVDCAAPLHDAPERRAMEALLRAGADPNARRRDGRTPLHQAAERGDGWAVEALLGLGAQPNARESVRGRTPLHATSDWRCTRALAAGGADLEAVAGGDGLTPLQTAAVE
;
A
#
# COMPACT_ATOMS: atom_id res chain seq x y z
N HIS A 1 10.70 -17.46 -6.78
CA HIS A 1 9.80 -16.97 -7.85
C HIS A 1 10.20 -15.62 -8.45
N LEU A 2 11.14 -14.86 -7.85
CA LEU A 2 11.62 -13.58 -8.38
C LEU A 2 12.17 -13.68 -9.81
N GLU A 3 12.93 -14.73 -10.12
CA GLU A 3 13.50 -14.95 -11.46
C GLU A 3 12.41 -15.20 -12.51
N ALA A 4 11.39 -15.98 -12.18
CA ALA A 4 10.24 -16.20 -13.06
C ALA A 4 9.47 -14.90 -13.31
N MET A 5 9.26 -14.10 -12.27
CA MET A 5 8.65 -12.76 -12.38
C MET A 5 9.49 -11.85 -13.27
N ALA A 6 10.81 -11.80 -13.06
CA ALA A 6 11.72 -11.00 -13.89
C ALA A 6 11.69 -11.43 -15.36
N CYS A 7 11.67 -12.74 -15.63
CA CYS A 7 11.50 -13.26 -16.99
C CYS A 7 10.17 -12.83 -17.62
N LEU A 8 9.06 -12.88 -16.88
CA LEU A 8 7.75 -12.46 -17.38
C LEU A 8 7.71 -10.96 -17.70
N VAL A 9 8.26 -10.12 -16.82
CA VAL A 9 8.36 -8.68 -17.05
C VAL A 9 9.25 -8.39 -18.28
N ALA A 10 10.39 -9.07 -18.40
CA ALA A 10 11.27 -8.94 -19.56
C ALA A 10 10.61 -9.41 -20.87
N ALA A 11 9.69 -10.38 -20.79
CA ALA A 11 8.90 -10.85 -21.93
C ALA A 11 7.72 -9.92 -22.30
N GLY A 12 7.55 -8.79 -21.60
CA GLY A 12 6.49 -7.82 -21.88
C GLY A 12 5.16 -8.14 -21.21
N ALA A 13 5.15 -8.93 -20.12
CA ALA A 13 3.95 -9.09 -19.31
C ALA A 13 3.49 -7.74 -18.74
N ASP A 14 2.17 -7.53 -18.70
CA ASP A 14 1.59 -6.33 -18.10
C ASP A 14 1.79 -6.36 -16.57
N VAL A 15 2.63 -5.46 -16.07
CA VAL A 15 2.94 -5.31 -14.65
C VAL A 15 1.78 -4.78 -13.81
N ASN A 16 0.74 -4.25 -14.48
CA ASN A 16 -0.47 -3.71 -13.86
C ASN A 16 -1.69 -4.60 -14.10
N ALA A 17 -1.52 -5.78 -14.71
CA ALA A 17 -2.59 -6.74 -14.88
C ALA A 17 -3.26 -7.01 -13.53
N SER A 18 -4.59 -7.04 -13.48
CA SER A 18 -5.31 -7.21 -12.21
C SER A 18 -6.12 -8.50 -12.19
N ASP A 19 -6.25 -9.12 -11.02
CA ASP A 19 -7.13 -10.27 -10.82
C ASP A 19 -8.64 -9.87 -10.69
N VAL A 20 -9.49 -10.83 -10.30
CA VAL A 20 -10.94 -10.64 -10.11
C VAL A 20 -11.30 -9.62 -9.01
N ASP A 21 -10.38 -9.40 -8.07
CA ASP A 21 -10.47 -8.42 -6.99
C ASP A 21 -9.79 -7.09 -7.34
N CYS A 22 -9.41 -6.91 -8.60
CA CYS A 22 -8.63 -5.78 -9.09
C CYS A 22 -7.25 -5.65 -8.39
N ALA A 23 -6.70 -6.75 -7.85
CA ALA A 23 -5.37 -6.76 -7.27
C ALA A 23 -4.32 -6.83 -8.39
N ALA A 24 -3.54 -5.77 -8.54
CA ALA A 24 -2.32 -5.77 -9.34
C ALA A 24 -1.19 -6.55 -8.64
N PRO A 25 -0.21 -7.12 -9.37
CA PRO A 25 0.95 -7.86 -8.83
C PRO A 25 1.64 -7.18 -7.66
N LEU A 26 1.62 -5.84 -7.63
CA LEU A 26 2.22 -5.03 -6.58
C LEU A 26 1.58 -5.23 -5.19
N HIS A 27 0.29 -5.59 -5.11
CA HIS A 27 -0.41 -5.88 -3.85
C HIS A 27 0.15 -7.15 -3.18
N ASP A 28 0.36 -8.18 -3.99
CA ASP A 28 0.70 -9.52 -3.53
C ASP A 28 2.19 -9.81 -3.55
N ALA A 29 3.02 -8.83 -3.90
CA ALA A 29 4.47 -8.94 -3.85
C ALA A 29 4.93 -9.32 -2.43
N PRO A 30 5.43 -10.55 -2.21
CA PRO A 30 5.68 -11.06 -0.86
C PRO A 30 7.01 -10.57 -0.30
N GLU A 31 7.93 -10.18 -1.18
CA GLU A 31 9.30 -9.82 -0.84
C GLU A 31 9.64 -8.43 -1.37
N ARG A 32 10.44 -7.71 -0.59
CA ARG A 32 11.05 -6.43 -0.97
C ARG A 32 11.58 -6.41 -2.40
N ARG A 33 12.36 -7.43 -2.79
CA ARG A 33 12.96 -7.51 -4.13
C ARG A 33 11.92 -7.61 -5.25
N ALA A 34 10.82 -8.33 -5.00
CA ALA A 34 9.73 -8.44 -5.97
C ALA A 34 9.04 -7.08 -6.13
N MET A 35 8.78 -6.40 -5.01
CA MET A 35 8.19 -5.06 -5.03
C MET A 35 9.08 -4.05 -5.76
N GLU A 36 10.39 -4.00 -5.46
CA GLU A 36 11.35 -3.13 -6.16
C GLU A 36 11.36 -3.40 -7.67
N ALA A 37 11.35 -4.67 -8.08
CA ALA A 37 11.38 -5.03 -9.49
C ALA A 37 10.08 -4.63 -10.23
N LEU A 38 8.91 -4.86 -9.63
CA LEU A 38 7.63 -4.43 -10.19
C LEU A 38 7.54 -2.90 -10.30
N LEU A 39 7.95 -2.19 -9.26
CA LEU A 39 7.97 -0.74 -9.22
C LEU A 39 8.92 -0.15 -10.29
N ARG A 40 10.12 -0.72 -10.46
CA ARG A 40 11.05 -0.32 -11.54
C ARG A 40 10.52 -0.63 -12.93
N ALA A 41 9.66 -1.64 -13.06
CA ALA A 41 9.02 -2.00 -14.31
C ALA A 41 7.78 -1.16 -14.63
N GLY A 42 7.43 -0.17 -13.79
CA GLY A 42 6.32 0.75 -14.03
C GLY A 42 4.98 0.29 -13.42
N ALA A 43 5.02 -0.58 -12.40
CA ALA A 43 3.82 -0.89 -11.63
C ALA A 43 3.26 0.38 -10.96
N ASP A 44 1.95 0.58 -11.02
CA ASP A 44 1.27 1.72 -10.42
C ASP A 44 1.24 1.59 -8.88
N PRO A 45 1.95 2.45 -8.13
CA PRO A 45 1.94 2.40 -6.67
C PRO A 45 0.59 2.79 -6.06
N ASN A 46 -0.32 3.35 -6.86
CA ASN A 46 -1.67 3.75 -6.47
C ASN A 46 -2.75 2.81 -7.01
N ALA A 47 -2.39 1.66 -7.58
CA ALA A 47 -3.34 0.66 -8.03
C ALA A 47 -4.36 0.36 -6.92
N ARG A 48 -5.65 0.27 -7.28
CA ARG A 48 -6.73 0.06 -6.31
C ARG A 48 -7.37 -1.30 -6.51
N ARG A 49 -7.45 -2.08 -5.42
CA ARG A 49 -8.34 -3.24 -5.34
C ARG A 49 -9.81 -2.80 -5.40
N ARG A 50 -10.70 -3.78 -5.55
CA ARG A 50 -12.17 -3.60 -5.52
C ARG A 50 -12.66 -2.89 -4.26
N ASP A 51 -12.03 -3.17 -3.11
CA ASP A 51 -12.30 -2.52 -1.83
C ASP A 51 -11.65 -1.13 -1.70
N GLY A 52 -10.98 -0.65 -2.75
CA GLY A 52 -10.30 0.64 -2.78
C GLY A 52 -8.95 0.67 -2.06
N ARG A 53 -8.47 -0.46 -1.53
CA ARG A 53 -7.14 -0.53 -0.90
C ARG A 53 -6.05 -0.42 -1.96
N THR A 54 -4.98 0.26 -1.59
CA THR A 54 -3.75 0.42 -2.39
C THR A 54 -2.62 -0.44 -1.83
N PRO A 55 -1.52 -0.67 -2.57
CA PRO A 55 -0.34 -1.35 -2.03
C PRO A 55 0.16 -0.73 -0.71
N LEU A 56 0.01 0.59 -0.55
CA LEU A 56 0.40 1.30 0.67
C LEU A 56 -0.45 0.91 1.89
N HIS A 57 -1.74 0.61 1.71
CA HIS A 57 -2.58 0.07 2.80
C HIS A 57 -2.08 -1.29 3.29
N GLN A 58 -1.64 -2.14 2.36
CA GLN A 58 -1.21 -3.49 2.67
C GLN A 58 0.20 -3.50 3.30
N ALA A 59 1.09 -2.62 2.83
CA ALA A 59 2.40 -2.40 3.45
C ALA A 59 2.27 -1.88 4.90
N ALA A 60 1.36 -0.92 5.13
CA ALA A 60 1.08 -0.41 6.47
C ALA A 60 0.50 -1.49 7.41
N GLU A 61 -0.45 -2.30 6.93
CA GLU A 61 -1.05 -3.41 7.68
C GLU A 61 -0.02 -4.48 8.05
N ARG A 62 0.89 -4.80 7.13
CA ARG A 62 1.98 -5.77 7.36
C ARG A 62 3.09 -5.24 8.28
N GLY A 63 3.11 -3.95 8.60
CA GLY A 63 4.19 -3.33 9.37
C GLY A 63 5.51 -3.23 8.59
N ASP A 64 5.47 -3.32 7.26
CA ASP A 64 6.66 -3.25 6.41
C ASP A 64 7.05 -1.80 6.13
N GLY A 65 7.80 -1.22 7.06
CA GLY A 65 8.26 0.17 6.97
C GLY A 65 9.12 0.44 5.73
N TRP A 66 9.89 -0.55 5.27
CA TRP A 66 10.65 -0.39 4.04
C TRP A 66 9.72 -0.29 2.83
N ALA A 67 8.68 -1.13 2.76
CA ALA A 67 7.72 -1.08 1.68
C ALA A 67 6.94 0.24 1.65
N VAL A 68 6.56 0.75 2.82
CA VAL A 68 5.94 2.07 2.96
C VAL A 68 6.84 3.17 2.39
N GLU A 69 8.11 3.22 2.78
CA GLU A 69 9.08 4.21 2.28
C GLU A 69 9.28 4.10 0.76
N ALA A 70 9.43 2.88 0.24
CA ALA A 70 9.62 2.65 -1.19
C ALA A 70 8.42 3.10 -2.03
N LEU A 71 7.21 2.78 -1.57
CA LEU A 71 5.96 3.19 -2.23
C LEU A 71 5.80 4.72 -2.21
N LEU A 72 6.02 5.36 -1.05
CA LEU A 72 5.97 6.82 -0.92
C LEU A 72 7.00 7.51 -1.82
N GLY A 73 8.23 6.99 -1.87
CA GLY A 73 9.30 7.51 -2.74
C GLY A 73 8.99 7.44 -4.24
N LEU A 74 8.00 6.63 -4.63
CA LEU A 74 7.54 6.47 -6.01
C LEU A 74 6.17 7.11 -6.26
N GLY A 75 5.68 7.95 -5.34
CA GLY A 75 4.46 8.71 -5.53
C GLY A 75 3.19 7.97 -5.11
N ALA A 76 3.28 6.95 -4.24
CA ALA A 76 2.10 6.42 -3.57
C ALA A 76 1.41 7.54 -2.76
N GLN A 77 0.08 7.56 -2.82
CA GLN A 77 -0.74 8.55 -2.13
C GLN A 77 -0.92 8.16 -0.65
N PRO A 78 -0.32 8.90 0.31
CA PRO A 78 -0.41 8.57 1.74
C PRO A 78 -1.82 8.70 2.31
N ASN A 79 -2.67 9.48 1.63
CA ASN A 79 -4.05 9.80 2.05
C ASN A 79 -5.10 9.07 1.19
N ALA A 80 -4.71 8.04 0.44
CA ALA A 80 -5.66 7.21 -0.29
C ALA A 80 -6.69 6.62 0.68
N ARG A 81 -7.98 6.67 0.31
CA ARG A 81 -9.08 6.17 1.14
C ARG A 81 -9.65 4.89 0.54
N GLU A 82 -9.68 3.82 1.31
CA GLU A 82 -10.39 2.60 0.91
C GLU A 82 -11.92 2.81 0.93
N SER A 83 -12.65 1.97 0.21
CA SER A 83 -14.05 2.20 -0.14
C SER A 83 -15.07 1.72 0.91
N VAL A 84 -14.68 0.82 1.81
CA VAL A 84 -15.54 0.18 2.81
C VAL A 84 -15.74 1.05 4.04
N ARG A 85 -14.65 1.53 4.65
CA ARG A 85 -14.68 2.38 5.85
C ARG A 85 -14.02 3.74 5.64
N GLY A 86 -13.52 4.04 4.45
CA GLY A 86 -12.81 5.31 4.21
C GLY A 86 -11.47 5.40 4.94
N ARG A 87 -10.91 4.26 5.39
CA ARG A 87 -9.62 4.21 6.08
C ARG A 87 -8.50 4.66 5.16
N THR A 88 -7.51 5.33 5.74
CA THR A 88 -6.24 5.64 5.08
C THR A 88 -5.20 4.58 5.44
N PRO A 89 -4.05 4.49 4.74
CA PRO A 89 -2.94 3.66 5.16
C PRO A 89 -2.52 3.89 6.62
N LEU A 90 -2.64 5.13 7.12
CA LEU A 90 -2.30 5.47 8.50
C LEU A 90 -3.23 4.81 9.53
N HIS A 91 -4.51 4.58 9.20
CA HIS A 91 -5.43 3.82 10.06
C HIS A 91 -5.12 2.32 10.08
N ALA A 92 -4.30 1.83 9.16
CA ALA A 92 -3.98 0.40 9.05
C ALA A 92 -2.59 0.08 9.61
N THR A 93 -1.86 1.03 10.19
CA THR A 93 -0.49 0.77 10.65
C THR A 93 -0.47 -0.13 11.87
N SER A 94 0.33 -1.19 11.80
CA SER A 94 0.60 -2.09 12.93
C SER A 94 1.94 -1.81 13.64
N ASP A 95 2.82 -0.99 13.05
CA ASP A 95 4.16 -0.68 13.58
C ASP A 95 4.46 0.82 13.57
N TRP A 96 5.10 1.30 14.64
CA TRP A 96 5.44 2.72 14.83
C TRP A 96 6.34 3.29 13.73
N ARG A 97 7.17 2.47 13.08
CA ARG A 97 8.02 2.89 11.95
C ARG A 97 7.17 3.18 10.73
N CYS A 98 6.13 2.38 10.48
CA CYS A 98 5.16 2.65 9.40
C CYS A 98 4.40 3.94 9.67
N THR A 99 3.91 4.12 10.91
CA THR A 99 3.25 5.37 11.34
C THR A 99 4.16 6.57 11.12
N ARG A 100 5.43 6.47 11.53
CA ARG A 100 6.42 7.52 11.34
C ARG A 100 6.70 7.81 9.87
N ALA A 101 6.86 6.77 9.04
CA ALA A 101 7.14 6.92 7.61
C ALA A 101 5.97 7.56 6.87
N LEU A 102 4.73 7.14 7.15
CA LEU A 102 3.52 7.75 6.59
C LEU A 102 3.35 9.20 7.03
N ALA A 103 3.57 9.51 8.32
CA ALA A 103 3.52 10.88 8.82
C ALA A 103 4.56 11.77 8.12
N ALA A 104 5.80 11.29 7.97
CA ALA A 104 6.84 11.99 7.22
C ALA A 104 6.52 12.12 5.72
N GLY A 105 5.77 11.15 5.17
CA GLY A 105 5.30 11.13 3.79
C GLY A 105 4.09 12.02 3.50
N GLY A 106 3.60 12.80 4.48
CA GLY A 106 2.47 13.71 4.30
C GLY A 106 1.10 13.06 4.54
N ALA A 107 1.05 11.97 5.31
CA ALA A 107 -0.22 11.43 5.77
C ALA A 107 -0.94 12.43 6.69
N ASP A 108 -2.24 12.58 6.48
CA ASP A 108 -3.13 13.37 7.32
C ASP A 108 -3.38 12.62 8.63
N LEU A 109 -2.84 13.19 9.71
CA LEU A 109 -2.95 12.63 11.06
C LEU A 109 -4.37 12.76 11.64
N GLU A 110 -5.20 13.64 11.07
CA GLU A 110 -6.55 13.94 11.54
C GLU A 110 -7.62 13.35 10.60
N ALA A 111 -7.23 12.52 9.65
CA ALA A 111 -8.16 11.86 8.74
C ALA A 111 -9.15 11.00 9.54
N VAL A 112 -10.45 11.28 9.44
CA VAL A 112 -11.49 10.49 10.12
C VAL A 112 -11.98 9.34 9.26
N ALA A 113 -12.05 8.11 9.78
CA ALA A 113 -12.55 6.94 9.06
C ALA A 113 -13.45 6.03 9.91
N GLY A 114 -14.14 5.09 9.27
CA GLY A 114 -15.10 4.18 9.90
C GLY A 114 -16.48 4.79 10.10
N GLY A 115 -17.41 3.97 10.59
CA GLY A 115 -18.76 4.42 10.94
C GLY A 115 -18.79 5.42 12.10
N ASP A 116 -17.80 5.33 12.99
CA ASP A 116 -17.66 6.19 14.17
C ASP A 116 -16.80 7.44 13.92
N GLY A 117 -16.25 7.59 12.71
CA GLY A 117 -15.42 8.75 12.33
C GLY A 117 -14.15 8.90 13.16
N LEU A 118 -13.48 7.79 13.47
CA LEU A 118 -12.26 7.78 14.29
C LEU A 118 -11.07 8.31 13.50
N THR A 119 -10.24 9.10 14.16
CA THR A 119 -8.89 9.43 13.69
C THR A 119 -7.97 8.20 13.77
N PRO A 120 -6.79 8.22 13.13
CA PRO A 120 -5.81 7.14 13.26
C PRO A 120 -5.35 6.98 14.72
N LEU A 121 -5.17 8.09 15.45
CA LEU A 121 -4.81 8.05 16.87
C LEU A 121 -5.88 7.36 17.72
N GLN A 122 -7.16 7.66 17.46
CA GLN A 122 -8.27 7.01 18.16
C GLN A 122 -8.39 5.52 17.79
N THR A 123 -8.15 5.17 16.53
CA THR A 123 -8.14 3.77 16.07
C THR A 123 -7.05 2.97 16.77
N ALA A 124 -5.83 3.51 16.87
CA ALA A 124 -4.72 2.88 17.56
C ALA A 124 -4.92 2.74 19.09
N ALA A 125 -5.87 3.49 19.68
CA ALA A 125 -6.19 3.39 21.10
C ALA A 125 -7.24 2.31 21.41
N VAL A 126 -7.99 1.84 20.40
CA VAL A 126 -9.10 0.87 20.57
C VAL A 126 -8.83 -0.49 19.93
N GLU A 127 -7.81 -0.61 19.07
CA GLU A 127 -7.27 -1.87 18.56
C GLU A 127 -6.19 -2.46 19.49
#